data_AF-A0A832ZHA8-F1
#
_entry.id   AF-A0A832ZHA8-F1
#
_cell.length_a   1.000
_cell.length_b   1.000
_cell.length_c   1.000
_cell.angle_alpha   90.00
_cell.angle_beta   90.00
_cell.angle_gamma   90.00
#
_symmetry.space_group_name_H-M   'P 1'
#
loop_
_entity.id
_entity.type
_entity.pdbx_description
1 polymer ?
#
loop_
_entity_poly.entity_id
_entity_poly.type
_entity_poly.pdbx_seq_one_letter_code
_entity_poly.pdbx_strand_id
1 'polypeptide(L)'
;MIFEKVFEENLERDELWLVVTFRTPHGPGETMDVMVKELEKLGWKVEFKANWWTADIPYGLVRIDASYNGKEKIILGRWILGSRYEIIKVDNMEFEEGKEEFFRAVDSITSTLIHDPVIRTMREQY
;
A
#
# COMPACT_ATOMS: atom_id res chain seq x y z
N MET A 1 -12.85 9.56 -4.93
CA MET A 1 -13.70 8.54 -5.56
C MET A 1 -12.97 7.35 -6.18
N ILE A 2 -11.69 7.40 -6.61
CA ILE A 2 -11.05 6.22 -7.26
C ILE A 2 -10.77 5.08 -6.27
N PHE A 3 -10.33 5.41 -5.06
CA PHE A 3 -10.08 4.44 -4.00
C PHE A 3 -11.25 4.29 -3.03
N GLU A 4 -12.08 5.32 -2.90
CA GLU A 4 -13.27 5.33 -2.03
C GLU A 4 -14.10 4.05 -2.12
N LYS A 5 -14.55 3.68 -3.32
CA LYS A 5 -15.34 2.44 -3.50
C LYS A 5 -14.57 1.18 -3.12
N VAL A 6 -13.27 1.11 -3.46
CA VAL A 6 -12.41 -0.03 -3.09
C VAL A 6 -12.29 -0.12 -1.57
N PHE A 7 -12.11 1.01 -0.91
CA PHE A 7 -11.95 1.08 0.54
C PHE A 7 -13.23 0.76 1.29
N GLU A 8 -14.37 1.31 0.87
CA GLU A 8 -15.70 0.97 1.42
C GLU A 8 -16.00 -0.53 1.34
N GLU A 9 -15.70 -1.17 0.21
CA GLU A 9 -16.01 -2.58 -0.02
C GLU A 9 -15.06 -3.59 0.69
N ASN A 10 -13.89 -3.14 1.17
CA ASN A 10 -12.82 -4.04 1.59
C ASN A 10 -12.24 -3.76 2.99
N LEU A 11 -12.27 -2.51 3.48
CA LEU A 11 -11.67 -2.19 4.77
C LEU A 11 -12.44 -2.75 5.98
N GLU A 12 -13.73 -3.03 5.82
CA GLU A 12 -14.51 -3.66 6.89
C GLU A 12 -14.40 -5.19 6.93
N ARG A 13 -13.72 -5.82 5.97
CA ARG A 13 -13.52 -7.28 5.96
C ARG A 13 -12.51 -7.73 7.01
N ASP A 14 -12.58 -8.98 7.45
CA ASP A 14 -11.85 -9.47 8.63
C ASP A 14 -10.34 -9.67 8.41
N GLU A 15 -9.91 -9.89 7.18
CA GLU A 15 -8.51 -10.08 6.82
C GLU A 15 -7.68 -8.84 7.19
N LEU A 16 -6.47 -8.96 7.73
CA LEU A 16 -5.70 -7.78 8.14
C LEU A 16 -5.23 -6.91 6.96
N TRP A 17 -4.94 -7.53 5.82
CA TRP A 17 -4.28 -6.86 4.70
C TRP A 17 -5.25 -6.57 3.56
N LEU A 18 -5.13 -5.37 2.97
CA LEU A 18 -5.77 -4.98 1.73
C LEU A 18 -4.69 -4.62 0.71
N VAL A 19 -4.58 -5.39 -0.36
CA VAL A 19 -3.63 -5.14 -1.44
C VAL A 19 -4.38 -4.60 -2.66
N VAL A 20 -4.03 -3.38 -3.08
CA VAL A 20 -4.61 -2.72 -4.25
C VAL A 20 -3.50 -2.55 -5.28
N THR A 21 -3.67 -3.14 -6.46
CA THR A 21 -2.80 -2.93 -7.61
C THR A 21 -3.47 -1.99 -8.59
N PHE A 22 -2.79 -0.91 -8.98
CA PHE A 22 -3.38 0.14 -9.79
C PHE A 22 -2.37 0.90 -10.65
N ARG A 23 -2.87 1.65 -11.64
CA ARG A 23 -2.12 2.68 -12.35
C ARG A 23 -2.42 4.06 -11.77
N THR A 24 -1.46 4.95 -11.82
CA THR A 24 -1.57 6.32 -11.32
C THR A 24 -0.89 7.29 -12.29
N PRO A 25 -1.44 8.49 -12.55
CA PRO A 25 -0.74 9.54 -13.29
C PRO A 25 0.24 10.34 -12.41
N HIS A 26 0.35 9.99 -11.14
CA HIS A 26 1.07 10.76 -10.14
C HIS A 26 2.34 10.06 -9.66
N GLY A 27 3.28 10.86 -9.16
CA GLY A 27 4.49 10.35 -8.52
C GLY A 27 4.22 9.66 -7.17
N PRO A 28 5.27 9.13 -6.52
CA PRO A 28 5.18 8.36 -5.27
C PRO A 28 4.45 9.09 -4.13
N GLY A 29 4.86 10.34 -3.84
CA GLY A 29 4.29 11.11 -2.73
C GLY A 29 2.83 11.44 -2.95
N GLU A 30 2.48 11.95 -4.13
CA GLU A 30 1.11 12.32 -4.45
C GLU A 30 0.19 11.08 -4.54
N THR A 31 0.68 9.95 -5.06
CA THR A 31 -0.06 8.68 -5.06
C THR A 31 -0.39 8.23 -3.63
N MET A 32 0.58 8.26 -2.73
CA MET A 32 0.37 7.92 -1.31
C MET A 32 -0.62 8.88 -0.65
N ASP A 33 -0.49 10.20 -0.87
CA ASP A 33 -1.36 11.20 -0.26
C ASP A 33 -2.81 11.10 -0.76
N VAL A 34 -3.03 10.71 -2.01
CA VAL A 34 -4.38 10.44 -2.52
C VAL A 34 -5.00 9.25 -1.79
N MET A 35 -4.28 8.15 -1.58
CA MET A 35 -4.81 7.00 -0.81
C MET A 35 -5.12 7.40 0.64
N VAL A 36 -4.22 8.12 1.31
CA VAL A 36 -4.40 8.59 2.69
C VAL A 36 -5.63 9.47 2.82
N LYS A 37 -5.81 10.45 1.93
CA LYS A 37 -6.97 11.35 1.96
C LYS A 37 -8.29 10.59 1.84
N GLU A 38 -8.33 9.53 1.03
CA GLU A 38 -9.54 8.72 0.85
C GLU A 38 -9.81 7.84 2.07
N LEU A 39 -8.78 7.31 2.73
CA LEU A 39 -8.92 6.61 4.01
C LEU A 39 -9.46 7.53 5.11
N GLU A 40 -8.86 8.72 5.26
CA GLU A 40 -9.26 9.71 6.27
C GLU A 40 -10.70 10.19 6.08
N LYS A 41 -11.16 10.34 4.83
CA LYS A 41 -12.57 10.66 4.53
C LYS A 41 -13.54 9.60 5.02
N LEU A 42 -13.12 8.34 5.01
CA LEU A 42 -13.90 7.20 5.51
C LEU A 42 -13.76 7.02 7.03
N GLY A 43 -13.07 7.95 7.73
CA GLY A 43 -12.91 7.92 9.18
C GLY A 43 -11.73 7.08 9.66
N TRP A 44 -10.94 6.49 8.76
CA TRP A 44 -9.76 5.72 9.13
C TRP A 44 -8.63 6.65 9.56
N LYS A 45 -8.06 6.38 10.74
CA LYS A 45 -6.91 7.10 11.27
C LYS A 45 -5.63 6.44 10.75
N VAL A 46 -4.85 7.17 9.97
CA VAL A 46 -3.53 6.70 9.50
C VAL A 46 -2.49 6.85 10.61
N GLU A 47 -1.83 5.76 10.96
CA GLU A 47 -0.83 5.72 12.05
C GLU A 47 0.59 5.60 11.50
N PHE A 48 0.73 4.94 10.34
CA PHE A 48 1.98 4.85 9.62
C PHE A 48 1.74 4.90 8.12
N LYS A 49 2.66 5.54 7.40
CA LYS A 49 2.70 5.48 5.93
C LYS A 49 4.14 5.50 5.44
N ALA A 50 4.42 4.65 4.46
CA ALA A 50 5.70 4.60 3.78
C ALA A 50 5.49 4.31 2.29
N ASN A 51 6.46 4.71 1.49
CA ASN A 51 6.44 4.41 0.07
C ASN A 51 7.85 4.05 -0.43
N TRP A 52 7.96 2.90 -1.09
CA TRP A 52 9.14 2.44 -1.81
C TRP A 52 8.87 2.54 -3.30
N TRP A 53 9.87 2.96 -4.08
CA TRP A 53 9.72 3.11 -5.53
C TRP A 53 11.08 3.11 -6.20
N THR A 54 11.10 2.79 -7.49
CA THR A 54 12.31 2.87 -8.31
C THR A 54 12.07 3.76 -9.53
N ALA A 55 13.11 4.47 -9.97
CA ALA A 55 13.04 5.36 -11.13
C ALA A 55 13.25 4.60 -12.45
N ASP A 56 13.97 3.47 -12.42
CA ASP A 56 14.34 2.70 -13.62
C ASP A 56 13.11 2.07 -14.28
N ILE A 57 12.14 1.66 -13.47
CA ILE A 57 10.82 1.21 -13.88
C ILE A 57 9.85 2.01 -13.01
N PRO A 58 9.00 2.89 -13.56
CA PRO A 58 8.22 3.82 -12.76
C PRO A 58 7.05 3.11 -12.09
N TYR A 59 7.35 2.36 -11.03
CA TYR A 59 6.44 1.61 -10.18
C TYR A 59 6.88 1.70 -8.72
N GLY A 60 5.97 1.41 -7.82
CA GLY A 60 6.27 1.40 -6.40
C GLY A 60 5.20 0.74 -5.55
N LEU A 61 5.44 0.80 -4.25
CA LEU A 61 4.62 0.24 -3.20
C LEU A 61 4.41 1.29 -2.12
N VAL A 62 3.15 1.65 -1.90
CA VAL A 62 2.69 2.37 -0.73
C VAL A 62 2.31 1.34 0.33
N ARG A 63 2.71 1.55 1.59
CA ARG A 63 2.15 0.89 2.77
C ARG A 63 1.51 1.93 3.65
N ILE A 64 0.29 1.67 4.10
CA ILE A 64 -0.43 2.50 5.06
C ILE A 64 -0.97 1.57 6.14
N ASP A 65 -0.65 1.86 7.40
CA ASP A 65 -1.26 1.18 8.54
C ASP A 65 -2.29 2.15 9.14
N ALA A 66 -3.54 1.69 9.24
CA ALA A 66 -4.66 2.52 9.65
C ALA A 66 -5.60 1.80 10.60
N SER A 67 -6.27 2.56 11.46
CA SER A 67 -7.22 2.05 12.43
C SER A 67 -8.56 2.78 12.39
N TYR A 68 -9.65 2.05 12.64
CA TYR A 68 -11.00 2.59 12.75
C TYR A 68 -11.83 1.74 13.72
N ASN A 69 -12.43 2.37 14.74
CA ASN A 69 -13.28 1.69 15.74
C ASN A 69 -12.70 0.40 16.34
N GLY A 70 -11.39 0.40 16.65
CA GLY A 70 -10.69 -0.78 17.20
C GLY A 70 -10.32 -1.85 16.18
N LYS A 71 -10.62 -1.64 14.90
CA LYS A 71 -10.14 -2.46 13.78
C LYS A 71 -8.87 -1.86 13.20
N GLU A 72 -7.90 -2.71 12.91
CA GLU A 72 -6.65 -2.35 12.24
C GLU A 72 -6.65 -2.93 10.82
N LYS A 73 -6.07 -2.18 9.88
CA LYS A 73 -5.83 -2.62 8.51
C LYS A 73 -4.46 -2.18 8.04
N ILE A 74 -3.80 -3.05 7.29
CA ILE A 74 -2.59 -2.72 6.55
C ILE A 74 -2.94 -2.67 5.06
N ILE A 75 -2.82 -1.50 4.46
CA ILE A 75 -3.13 -1.24 3.06
C ILE A 75 -1.83 -1.20 2.26
N LEU A 76 -1.71 -2.06 1.26
CA LEU A 76 -0.62 -2.05 0.28
C LEU A 76 -1.12 -1.52 -1.06
N GLY A 77 -0.63 -0.35 -1.45
CA GLY A 77 -0.89 0.25 -2.76
C GLY A 77 0.25 -0.03 -3.74
N ARG A 78 0.10 -1.04 -4.58
CA ARG A 78 1.03 -1.32 -5.69
C ARG A 78 0.67 -0.46 -6.87
N TRP A 79 1.54 0.47 -7.22
CA TRP A 79 1.26 1.43 -8.25
C TRP A 79 2.24 1.34 -9.40
N ILE A 80 1.73 1.60 -10.60
CA ILE A 80 2.51 1.73 -11.83
C ILE A 80 2.18 3.10 -12.43
N LEU A 81 3.19 3.87 -12.84
CA LEU A 81 2.97 5.14 -13.50
C LEU A 81 2.27 4.91 -14.84
N GLY A 82 1.20 5.68 -15.07
CA GLY A 82 0.38 5.61 -16.27
C GLY A 82 -0.19 6.98 -16.61
N SER A 83 -1.18 7.03 -17.51
CA SER A 83 -1.83 8.28 -17.91
C SER A 83 -3.07 8.63 -17.10
N ARG A 84 -3.58 7.69 -16.29
CA ARG A 84 -4.80 7.85 -15.48
C ARG A 84 -4.81 6.86 -14.33
N TYR A 85 -5.71 7.10 -13.39
CA TYR A 85 -6.02 6.12 -12.36
C TYR A 85 -6.81 4.95 -12.94
N GLU A 86 -6.36 3.74 -12.62
CA GLU A 86 -7.02 2.50 -13.05
C GLU A 86 -6.75 1.40 -12.04
N ILE A 87 -7.77 0.89 -11.37
CA ILE A 87 -7.64 -0.26 -10.47
C ILE A 87 -7.50 -1.52 -11.33
N ILE A 88 -6.43 -2.27 -11.11
CA ILE A 88 -6.12 -3.51 -11.83
C ILE A 88 -6.58 -4.72 -11.01
N LYS A 89 -6.29 -4.71 -9.71
CA LYS A 89 -6.57 -5.84 -8.82
C LYS A 89 -6.78 -5.37 -7.39
N VAL A 90 -7.65 -6.06 -6.67
CA VAL A 90 -7.89 -5.89 -5.23
C VAL A 90 -7.90 -7.26 -4.58
N ASP A 91 -7.09 -7.46 -3.56
CA ASP A 91 -7.01 -8.69 -2.78
C ASP A 91 -7.10 -8.36 -1.29
N ASN A 92 -7.77 -9.22 -0.51
CA ASN A 92 -7.71 -9.19 0.95
C ASN A 92 -6.96 -10.43 1.39
N MET A 93 -6.07 -10.28 2.36
CA MET A 93 -5.16 -11.35 2.78
C MET A 93 -5.05 -11.43 4.29
N GLU A 94 -5.01 -12.65 4.80
CA GLU A 94 -4.71 -12.92 6.20
C GLU A 94 -3.28 -12.51 6.55
N PHE A 95 -2.95 -12.52 7.84
CA PHE A 95 -1.67 -12.00 8.35
C PHE A 95 -0.44 -12.57 7.62
N GLU A 96 -0.33 -13.90 7.50
CA GLU A 96 0.87 -14.55 6.94
C GLU A 96 1.00 -14.28 5.44
N GLU A 97 -0.09 -14.43 4.68
CA GLU A 97 -0.11 -14.18 3.24
C GLU A 97 0.23 -12.73 2.91
N GLY A 98 -0.38 -11.78 3.64
CA GLY A 98 -0.11 -10.36 3.44
C GLY A 98 1.33 -9.97 3.83
N LYS A 99 1.88 -10.59 4.87
CA LYS A 99 3.28 -10.40 5.28
C LYS A 99 4.24 -10.87 4.18
N GLU A 100 4.06 -12.08 3.65
CA GLU A 100 4.87 -12.58 2.54
C GLU A 100 4.78 -11.67 1.31
N GLU A 101 3.56 -11.20 1.01
CA GLU A 101 3.30 -10.38 -0.16
C GLU A 101 3.89 -8.96 -0.04
N PHE A 102 3.95 -8.42 1.18
CA PHE A 102 4.68 -7.20 1.50
C PHE A 102 6.18 -7.39 1.24
N PHE A 103 6.81 -8.40 1.85
CA PHE A 103 8.24 -8.63 1.68
C PHE A 103 8.62 -8.87 0.22
N ARG A 104 7.80 -9.64 -0.51
CA ARG A 104 8.01 -9.87 -1.94
C ARG A 104 7.95 -8.57 -2.76
N ALA A 105 6.98 -7.70 -2.48
CA ALA A 105 6.84 -6.43 -3.19
C ALA A 105 7.95 -5.44 -2.85
N VAL A 106 8.38 -5.43 -1.60
CA VAL A 106 9.51 -4.59 -1.16
C VAL A 106 10.81 -5.10 -1.78
N ASP A 107 11.08 -6.40 -1.75
CA ASP A 107 12.27 -7.01 -2.35
C ASP A 107 12.31 -6.84 -3.88
N SER A 108 11.17 -6.80 -4.57
CA SER A 108 11.17 -6.52 -6.02
C SER A 108 11.61 -5.08 -6.32
N ILE A 109 11.25 -4.13 -5.46
CA ILE A 109 11.69 -2.73 -5.58
C ILE A 109 13.15 -2.61 -5.17
N THR A 110 13.59 -3.28 -4.11
CA THR A 110 14.94 -3.10 -3.56
C THR A 110 16.00 -4.04 -4.10
N SER A 111 15.63 -5.08 -4.84
CA SER A 111 16.57 -5.74 -5.76
C SER A 111 17.08 -4.79 -6.84
N THR A 112 16.37 -3.69 -7.13
CA THR A 112 16.92 -2.54 -7.88
C THR A 112 17.60 -1.48 -7.00
N LEU A 113 17.42 -1.50 -5.68
CA LEU A 113 17.97 -0.56 -4.68
C LEU A 113 18.70 -1.33 -3.57
N ILE A 114 19.90 -1.83 -3.85
CA ILE A 114 20.62 -2.90 -3.12
C ILE A 114 20.90 -2.60 -1.61
N HIS A 115 20.52 -1.46 -1.02
CA HIS A 115 20.95 -1.05 0.33
C HIS A 115 19.92 -0.28 1.19
N ASP A 116 18.61 -0.56 1.13
CA ASP A 116 17.63 0.18 1.96
C ASP A 116 17.69 -0.22 3.46
N PRO A 117 18.06 0.69 4.39
CA PRO A 117 18.16 0.40 5.83
C PRO A 117 16.83 0.11 6.52
N VAL A 118 15.72 0.64 5.98
CA VAL A 118 14.37 0.48 6.55
C VAL A 118 13.95 -0.99 6.47
N ILE A 119 14.26 -1.66 5.37
CA ILE A 119 13.95 -3.08 5.18
C ILE A 119 14.66 -3.94 6.23
N ARG A 120 15.94 -3.63 6.50
CA ARG A 120 16.72 -4.37 7.49
C ARG A 120 16.10 -4.25 8.87
N THR A 121 15.76 -3.03 9.29
CA THR A 121 15.11 -2.81 10.59
C THR A 121 13.73 -3.45 10.67
N MET A 122 12.94 -3.44 9.59
CA MET A 122 11.64 -4.10 9.56
C MET A 122 11.75 -5.63 9.59
N ARG A 123 12.75 -6.24 8.94
CA ARG A 123 13.00 -7.69 9.04
C ARG A 123 13.46 -8.13 10.43
N GLU A 124 14.11 -7.25 11.19
CA GLU A 124 14.61 -7.53 12.54
C GLU A 124 13.56 -7.36 13.66
N GLN A 125 12.47 -6.62 13.38
CA GLN A 125 11.41 -6.33 14.34
C GLN A 125 10.28 -7.38 14.39
N TYR A 126 10.32 -8.40 13.52
CA TYR A 126 9.33 -9.49 13.41
C TYR A 126 10.02 -10.86 13.28
#